data_AF-A0A1G9P224-F1
#
_entry.id   AF-A0A1G9P224-F1
#
_cell.length_a   1.000
_cell.length_b   1.000
_cell.length_c   1.000
_cell.angle_alpha   90.00
_cell.angle_beta   90.00
_cell.angle_gamma   90.00
#
_symmetry.space_group_name_H-M   'P 1'
#
loop_
_entity.id
_entity.type
_entity.pdbx_description
1 polymer ?
#
loop_
_entity_poly.entity_id
_entity_poly.type
_entity_poly.pdbx_seq_one_letter_code
_entity_poly.pdbx_strand_id
1 'polypeptide(L)'
;MYLRTIVLMIMFPLYLISLETRYPYPLNSNLTQKQPKDDALIILQTKCNFCHTLKKRTDIFTLENMDSLAVEINKQVFIKRKMPKGRKVALTPNEERTLKNWIELTLKQ
;
A
#
# COMPACT_ATOMS: atom_id res chain seq x y z
N MET A 1 -51.08 -1.14 6.32
CA MET A 1 -49.85 -1.96 6.47
C MET A 1 -49.01 -1.98 5.18
N TYR A 2 -48.81 -0.84 4.51
CA TYR A 2 -47.98 -0.75 3.28
C TYR A 2 -47.11 0.52 3.23
N LEU A 3 -47.36 1.50 4.10
CA LEU A 3 -46.57 2.74 4.17
C LEU A 3 -45.26 2.60 4.97
N ARG A 4 -45.12 1.52 5.74
CA ARG A 4 -43.98 1.29 6.65
C ARG A 4 -42.80 0.56 5.99
N THR A 5 -43.07 -0.20 4.92
CA THR A 5 -42.07 -0.99 4.18
C THR A 5 -41.41 -0.23 3.04
N ILE A 6 -42.09 0.78 2.45
CA ILE A 6 -41.53 1.59 1.37
C ILE A 6 -40.35 2.46 1.87
N VAL A 7 -40.43 2.97 3.10
CA VAL A 7 -39.40 3.85 3.69
C VAL A 7 -38.04 3.16 3.86
N LEU A 8 -38.02 1.84 4.06
CA LEU A 8 -36.78 1.07 4.27
C LEU A 8 -36.03 0.74 2.97
N MET A 9 -36.71 0.73 1.81
CA MET A 9 -36.07 0.42 0.52
C MET A 9 -35.43 1.65 -0.16
N ILE A 10 -35.79 2.87 0.27
CA ILE A 10 -35.19 4.13 -0.23
C ILE A 10 -34.06 4.64 0.68
N MET A 11 -33.99 4.16 1.93
CA MET A 11 -32.93 4.52 2.88
C MET A 11 -31.63 3.71 2.71
N PHE A 12 -31.70 2.54 2.06
CA PHE A 12 -30.53 1.69 1.84
C PHE A 12 -29.56 2.19 0.75
N PRO A 13 -29.99 2.75 -0.41
CA PRO A 13 -29.05 3.26 -1.41
C PRO A 13 -28.40 4.62 -1.04
N LEU A 14 -28.99 5.42 -0.16
CA LEU A 14 -28.42 6.70 0.31
C LEU A 14 -27.26 6.52 1.30
N TYR A 15 -27.18 5.36 1.96
CA TYR A 15 -26.05 5.04 2.84
C TYR A 15 -24.75 4.85 2.04
N LEU A 16 -24.84 4.28 0.82
CA LEU A 16 -23.67 4.04 -0.03
C LEU A 16 -23.10 5.32 -0.64
N ILE A 17 -23.95 6.27 -1.05
CA ILE A 17 -23.50 7.58 -1.58
C ILE A 17 -22.76 8.41 -0.51
N SER A 18 -23.07 8.18 0.77
CA SER A 18 -22.42 8.88 1.89
C SER A 18 -21.06 8.31 2.32
N LEU A 19 -20.61 7.18 1.77
CA LEU A 19 -19.29 6.60 2.10
C LEU A 19 -18.17 7.25 1.27
N GLU A 20 -18.44 7.61 0.02
CA GLU A 20 -17.47 8.29 -0.85
C GLU A 20 -17.20 9.74 -0.42
N THR A 21 -18.17 10.40 0.21
CA THR A 21 -18.02 11.79 0.71
C THR A 21 -17.56 11.87 2.17
N ARG A 22 -17.58 10.75 2.92
CA ARG A 22 -17.10 10.65 4.32
C ARG A 22 -15.68 10.14 4.48
N TYR A 23 -14.93 9.98 3.39
CA TYR A 23 -13.48 9.95 3.42
C TYR A 23 -12.89 11.29 2.94
N PRO A 24 -13.09 12.41 3.68
CA PRO A 24 -12.21 13.54 3.50
C PRO A 24 -10.84 13.11 4.04
N TYR A 25 -9.99 12.58 3.16
CA TYR A 25 -8.57 12.58 3.46
C TYR A 25 -8.18 14.04 3.65
N PRO A 26 -7.73 14.47 4.85
CA PRO A 26 -7.27 15.83 5.02
C PRO A 26 -6.00 15.99 4.20
N LEU A 27 -6.08 16.70 3.08
CA LEU A 27 -4.89 17.19 2.39
C LEU A 27 -4.37 18.40 3.19
N ASN A 28 -3.76 18.11 4.33
CA ASN A 28 -2.93 19.08 5.05
C ASN A 28 -1.82 19.53 4.08
N SER A 29 -1.77 20.82 3.75
CA SER A 29 -0.77 21.41 2.86
C SER A 29 0.66 21.46 3.46
N ASN A 30 0.86 20.92 4.67
CA ASN A 30 2.15 20.53 5.23
C ASN A 30 2.51 19.04 4.96
N LEU A 31 1.69 18.30 4.18
CA LEU A 31 2.01 16.98 3.60
C LEU A 31 2.88 17.08 2.33
N THR A 32 3.41 18.27 2.01
CA THR A 32 4.37 18.47 0.91
C THR A 32 5.75 17.86 1.22
N GLN A 33 5.81 16.96 2.20
CA GLN A 33 6.81 15.91 2.31
C GLN A 33 6.12 14.66 2.88
N LYS A 34 5.13 14.11 2.16
CA LYS A 34 4.67 12.73 2.40
C LYS A 34 5.93 11.87 2.39
N GLN A 35 6.30 11.32 3.54
CA GLN A 35 7.61 10.71 3.71
C GLN A 35 7.73 9.55 2.71
N PRO A 36 8.80 9.46 1.91
CA PRO A 36 9.02 8.36 0.97
C PRO A 36 8.84 6.96 1.59
N LYS A 37 8.97 6.87 2.92
CA LYS A 37 8.73 5.69 3.75
C LYS A 37 7.28 5.19 3.72
N ASP A 38 6.27 6.04 3.82
CA ASP A 38 4.87 5.59 3.89
C ASP A 38 4.41 5.01 2.55
N ASP A 39 4.77 5.66 1.44
CA ASP A 39 4.47 5.16 0.11
C ASP A 39 5.21 3.85 -0.19
N ALA A 40 6.46 3.72 0.27
CA ALA A 40 7.21 2.48 0.18
C ALA A 40 6.55 1.36 1.02
N LEU A 41 6.05 1.66 2.22
CA LEU A 41 5.35 0.69 3.07
C LEU A 41 4.10 0.13 2.36
N ILE A 42 3.30 0.99 1.74
CA ILE A 42 2.12 0.57 0.97
C ILE A 42 2.53 -0.38 -0.16
N ILE A 43 3.62 -0.08 -0.88
CA ILE A 43 4.15 -0.95 -1.94
C ILE A 43 4.61 -2.30 -1.37
N LEU A 44 5.36 -2.29 -0.26
CA LEU A 44 5.81 -3.53 0.39
C LEU A 44 4.61 -4.40 0.83
N GLN A 45 3.58 -3.79 1.42
CA GLN A 45 2.39 -4.50 1.86
C GLN A 45 1.54 -5.06 0.71
N THR A 46 1.37 -4.28 -0.36
CA THR A 46 0.51 -4.69 -1.49
C THR A 46 1.21 -5.61 -2.49
N LYS A 47 2.53 -5.45 -2.68
CA LYS A 47 3.29 -6.15 -3.73
C LYS A 47 4.18 -7.26 -3.20
N CYS A 48 4.79 -7.07 -2.03
CA CYS A 48 5.70 -8.05 -1.46
C CYS A 48 4.97 -8.99 -0.50
N ASN A 49 4.26 -8.42 0.48
CA ASN A 49 3.58 -9.20 1.51
C ASN A 49 2.49 -10.10 0.91
N PHE A 50 1.86 -9.72 -0.20
CA PHE A 50 0.91 -10.59 -0.90
C PHE A 50 1.45 -12.00 -1.15
N CYS A 51 2.71 -12.13 -1.56
CA CYS A 51 3.35 -13.45 -1.76
C CYS A 51 4.06 -13.97 -0.50
N HIS A 52 4.51 -13.08 0.38
CA HIS A 52 5.25 -13.47 1.59
C HIS A 52 4.34 -13.97 2.71
N THR A 53 3.08 -13.54 2.78
CA THR A 53 2.09 -14.09 3.73
C THR A 53 1.69 -15.52 3.40
N LEU A 54 1.72 -15.88 2.12
CA LEU A 54 1.32 -17.20 1.64
C LEU A 54 2.44 -18.26 1.79
N LYS A 55 3.68 -17.85 2.08
CA LYS A 55 4.85 -18.73 2.11
C LYS A 55 5.38 -18.89 3.54
N LYS A 56 5.68 -20.12 3.93
CA LYS A 56 6.01 -20.51 5.32
C LYS A 56 7.32 -19.94 5.90
N ARG A 57 8.18 -19.28 5.10
CA ARG A 57 9.53 -18.81 5.50
C ARG A 57 9.97 -17.55 4.76
N THR A 58 9.12 -16.52 4.75
CA THR A 58 9.42 -15.24 4.10
C THR A 58 9.11 -14.09 5.04
N ASP A 59 9.96 -13.07 5.04
CA ASP A 59 9.79 -11.89 5.89
C ASP A 59 8.51 -11.14 5.52
N ILE A 60 7.73 -10.75 6.52
CA ILE A 60 6.59 -9.85 6.36
C ILE A 60 7.07 -8.44 6.66
N PHE A 61 6.96 -7.55 5.68
CA PHE A 61 7.42 -6.18 5.81
C PHE A 61 6.37 -5.34 6.55
N THR A 62 6.81 -4.67 7.61
CA THR A 62 6.01 -3.79 8.45
C THR A 62 6.74 -2.46 8.63
N LEU A 63 6.08 -1.46 9.22
CA LEU A 63 6.70 -0.15 9.46
C LEU A 63 7.94 -0.27 10.36
N GLU A 64 7.90 -1.21 11.31
CA GLU A 64 8.92 -1.41 12.33
C GLU A 64 10.18 -2.09 11.78
N ASN A 65 10.05 -2.94 10.76
CA ASN A 65 11.17 -3.73 10.22
C ASN A 65 11.63 -3.32 8.82
N MET A 66 10.88 -2.48 8.10
CA MET A 66 11.21 -2.18 6.71
C MET A 66 12.60 -1.57 6.54
N ASP A 67 13.00 -0.65 7.45
CA ASP A 67 14.29 0.02 7.34
C ASP A 67 15.46 -0.95 7.60
N SER A 68 15.34 -1.84 8.59
CA SER A 68 16.37 -2.84 8.88
C SER A 68 16.51 -3.89 7.77
N LEU A 69 15.45 -4.09 6.98
CA LEU A 69 15.42 -5.00 5.84
C LEU A 69 15.75 -4.30 4.50
N ALA A 70 15.98 -2.98 4.48
CA ALA A 70 16.18 -2.21 3.25
C ALA A 70 17.35 -2.74 2.40
N VAL A 71 18.44 -3.20 3.03
CA VAL A 71 19.59 -3.80 2.33
C VAL A 71 19.19 -5.07 1.58
N GLU A 72 18.43 -5.96 2.23
CA GLU A 72 18.02 -7.22 1.62
C GLU A 72 16.94 -7.00 0.55
N ILE A 73 16.01 -6.06 0.79
CA ILE A 73 15.04 -5.63 -0.23
C ILE A 73 15.78 -5.09 -1.47
N ASN A 74 16.77 -4.22 -1.30
CA ASN A 74 17.57 -3.69 -2.40
C ASN A 74 18.21 -4.82 -3.23
N LYS A 75 18.86 -5.74 -2.53
CA LYS A 75 19.53 -6.89 -3.11
C LYS A 75 18.57 -7.79 -3.88
N GLN A 76 17.40 -8.09 -3.33
CA GLN A 76 16.46 -9.01 -3.95
C GLN A 76 15.69 -8.37 -5.11
N VAL A 77 15.25 -7.12 -4.96
CA VAL A 77 14.38 -6.44 -5.93
C VAL A 77 15.19 -5.84 -7.09
N PHE A 78 16.24 -5.08 -6.80
CA PHE A 78 16.93 -4.27 -7.82
C PHE A 78 18.18 -4.94 -8.36
N ILE A 79 18.96 -5.62 -7.50
CA ILE A 79 20.20 -6.30 -7.92
C ILE A 79 19.88 -7.66 -8.53
N LYS A 80 19.25 -8.56 -7.76
CA LYS A 80 18.95 -9.93 -8.18
C LYS A 80 17.68 -10.06 -9.01
N ARG A 81 16.80 -9.05 -9.00
CA ARG A 81 15.54 -9.02 -9.75
C ARG A 81 14.66 -10.26 -9.50
N LYS A 82 14.57 -10.70 -8.23
CA LYS A 82 13.85 -11.90 -7.77
C LYS A 82 12.34 -11.72 -7.58
N MET A 83 11.83 -10.50 -7.76
CA MET A 83 10.38 -10.28 -7.78
C MET A 83 9.71 -11.02 -8.95
N PRO A 84 8.47 -11.51 -8.79
CA PRO A 84 7.76 -12.20 -9.86
C PRO A 84 7.55 -11.26 -11.05
N LYS A 85 8.29 -11.53 -12.15
CA LYS A 85 8.15 -10.81 -13.41
C LYS A 85 6.89 -11.31 -14.12
N GLY A 86 5.97 -10.41 -14.47
CA GLY A 86 4.81 -10.71 -15.31
C GLY A 86 3.60 -11.37 -14.63
N ARG A 87 3.52 -11.41 -13.29
CA ARG A 87 2.27 -11.77 -12.57
C ARG A 87 1.47 -10.52 -12.22
N LYS A 88 0.20 -10.69 -11.81
CA LYS A 88 -0.72 -9.63 -11.34
C LYS A 88 -0.18 -8.71 -10.24
N VAL A 89 0.98 -9.01 -9.66
CA VAL A 89 1.57 -8.38 -8.47
C VAL A 89 2.92 -7.70 -8.79
N ALA A 90 3.20 -7.45 -10.07
CA ALA A 90 4.42 -6.73 -10.48
C ALA A 90 4.41 -5.27 -10.00
N LEU A 91 5.62 -4.71 -9.82
CA LEU A 91 5.81 -3.28 -9.63
C LEU A 91 5.55 -2.54 -10.95
N THR A 92 4.78 -1.47 -10.87
CA THR A 92 4.71 -0.47 -11.93
C THR A 92 5.99 0.39 -11.92
N PRO A 93 6.33 1.08 -13.02
CA PRO A 93 7.51 1.95 -13.06
C PRO A 93 7.51 3.05 -11.98
N ASN A 94 6.33 3.51 -11.56
CA ASN A 94 6.21 4.49 -10.48
C ASN A 94 6.50 3.85 -9.12
N GLU A 95 5.90 2.70 -8.83
CA GLU A 95 6.14 1.96 -7.59
C GLU A 95 7.62 1.54 -7.45
N GLU A 96 8.25 1.10 -8.55
CA GLU A 96 9.67 0.78 -8.56
C GLU A 96 10.53 1.99 -8.17
N ARG A 97 10.23 3.16 -8.74
CA ARG A 97 10.95 4.41 -8.42
C ARG A 97 10.74 4.84 -6.97
N THR A 98 9.50 4.80 -6.48
CA THR A 98 9.17 5.13 -5.09
C THR A 98 9.93 4.22 -4.12
N LEU A 99 9.90 2.91 -4.36
CA LEU A 99 10.59 1.93 -3.52
C LEU A 99 12.11 2.14 -3.56
N LYS A 100 12.68 2.41 -4.74
CA LYS A 100 14.11 2.69 -4.90
C LYS A 100 14.53 3.96 -4.17
N ASN A 101 13.76 5.04 -4.29
CA ASN A 101 14.04 6.31 -3.64
C ASN A 101 14.05 6.16 -2.11
N TRP A 102 13.08 5.44 -1.54
CA TRP A 102 13.07 5.16 -0.11
C TRP A 102 14.32 4.36 0.31
N ILE A 103 14.70 3.29 -0.41
CA ILE A 103 15.92 2.52 -0.11
C ILE A 103 17.16 3.43 -0.13
N GLU A 104 17.30 4.28 -1.14
CA GLU A 104 18.45 5.17 -1.24
C GLU A 104 18.51 6.19 -0.09
N LEU A 105 17.37 6.67 0.40
CA LEU A 105 17.31 7.55 1.57
C LEU A 105 17.61 6.80 2.87
N THR A 106 17.12 5.56 3.02
CA THR A 106 17.34 4.75 4.22
C THR A 106 18.80 4.29 4.34
N LEU A 107 19.45 3.93 3.23
CA LEU A 107 20.84 3.45 3.24
C LEU A 107 21.90 4.55 3.34
N LYS A 108 21.51 5.82 3.20
CA LYS A 108 22.42 6.98 3.34
C LYS A 108 22.43 7.58 4.74
N GLN A 109 21.48 7.20 5.60
CA GLN A 109 21.41 7.60 7.01
C GLN A 109 22.37 6.77 7.86
#